data_AF-A0A7C6AAF6-F1
#
_entry.id   AF-A0A7C6AAF6-F1
#
_cell.length_a   1.000
_cell.length_b   1.000
_cell.length_c   1.000
_cell.angle_alpha   90.00
_cell.angle_beta   90.00
_cell.angle_gamma   90.00
#
_symmetry.space_group_name_H-M   'P 1'
#
loop_
_entity.id
_entity.type
_entity.pdbx_description
1 polymer ?
#
loop_
_entity_poly.entity_id
_entity_poly.type
_entity_poly.pdbx_seq_one_letter_code
_entity_poly.pdbx_strand_id
1 'polypeptide(L)'
;MVRTALRRIQKWDKKLAGDVLSKRVRELKPMMFSQIEAEFPNLEKVETKVKTVIGNYAIPTWQNPAYLNFSREIYKLAKQFCGR
;
A
#
# COMPACT_ATOMS: atom_id res chain seq x y z
N MET A 1 -6.11 -26.08 13.38
CA MET A 1 -4.69 -26.50 13.46
C MET A 1 -3.81 -25.57 12.65
N VAL A 2 -2.73 -25.06 13.24
CA VAL A 2 -1.71 -24.26 12.54
C VAL A 2 -0.90 -25.18 11.62
N ARG A 3 -0.69 -24.77 10.36
CA ARG A 3 0.09 -25.56 9.40
C ARG A 3 1.58 -25.53 9.77
N THR A 4 2.25 -26.67 9.64
CA THR A 4 3.70 -26.80 9.89
C THR A 4 4.52 -25.91 8.95
N ALA A 5 5.69 -25.47 9.43
CA ALA A 5 6.59 -24.59 8.67
C ALA A 5 7.00 -25.23 7.32
N LEU A 6 7.37 -26.52 7.33
CA LEU A 6 7.73 -27.27 6.12
C LEU A 6 6.63 -27.25 5.05
N ARG A 7 5.36 -27.41 5.45
CA ARG A 7 4.22 -27.33 4.52
C ARG A 7 4.05 -25.95 3.91
N ARG A 8 4.43 -24.88 4.63
CA ARG A 8 4.39 -23.50 4.11
C ARG A 8 5.52 -23.26 3.12
N ILE A 9 6.73 -23.74 3.41
CA ILE A 9 7.92 -23.62 2.53
C ILE A 9 7.63 -24.29 1.18
N GLN A 10 7.26 -25.58 1.20
CA GLN A 10 6.95 -26.33 -0.01
C GLN A 10 5.82 -25.71 -0.86
N LYS A 11 4.86 -25.04 -0.20
CA LYS A 11 3.79 -24.31 -0.90
C LYS A 11 4.32 -23.07 -1.61
N TRP A 12 5.28 -22.37 -1.01
CA TRP A 12 5.87 -21.16 -1.59
C TRP A 12 6.83 -21.48 -2.72
N ASP A 13 7.65 -22.53 -2.60
CA ASP A 13 8.57 -22.96 -3.67
C ASP A 13 7.80 -23.25 -4.97
N LYS A 14 6.65 -23.93 -4.88
CA LYS A 14 5.78 -24.19 -6.03
C LYS A 14 5.12 -22.94 -6.61
N LYS A 15 4.94 -21.88 -5.82
CA LYS A 15 4.34 -20.62 -6.28
C LYS A 15 5.34 -19.69 -6.95
N LEU A 16 6.62 -19.83 -6.63
CA LEU A 16 7.70 -18.96 -7.08
C LEU A 16 8.38 -19.45 -8.37
N ALA A 17 7.65 -20.13 -9.25
CA ALA A 17 8.15 -20.47 -10.57
C ALA A 17 8.36 -19.20 -11.41
N GLY A 18 9.62 -18.86 -11.71
CA GLY A 18 10.03 -17.59 -12.31
C GLY A 18 9.34 -17.26 -13.65
N ASP A 19 9.17 -18.26 -14.52
CA ASP A 19 8.55 -18.07 -15.83
C ASP A 19 7.05 -17.74 -15.71
N VAL A 20 6.35 -18.43 -14.81
CA VAL A 20 4.92 -18.21 -14.55
C VAL A 20 4.69 -16.83 -13.92
N LEU A 21 5.57 -16.42 -13.00
CA LEU A 21 5.51 -15.10 -12.39
C LEU A 21 5.75 -13.99 -13.42
N SER A 22 6.78 -14.13 -14.25
CA SER A 22 7.13 -13.15 -15.28
C SER A 22 6.00 -12.95 -16.28
N LYS A 23 5.35 -14.06 -16.69
CA LYS A 23 4.17 -14.01 -17.56
C LYS A 23 2.99 -13.29 -16.89
N ARG A 24 2.63 -13.66 -15.65
CA ARG A 24 1.53 -13.02 -14.91
C ARG A 24 1.75 -11.54 -14.65
N VAL A 25 2.96 -11.15 -14.27
CA VAL A 25 3.30 -9.74 -14.05
C VAL A 25 3.14 -8.97 -15.36
N ARG A 26 3.60 -9.51 -16.49
CA ARG A 26 3.43 -8.87 -17.81
C ARG A 26 1.96 -8.70 -18.19
N GLU A 27 1.14 -9.73 -17.96
CA GLU A 27 -0.30 -9.72 -18.25
C GLU A 27 -1.07 -8.72 -17.36
N LEU A 28 -0.73 -8.65 -16.07
CA LEU A 28 -1.41 -7.78 -15.11
C LEU A 28 -0.88 -6.35 -15.08
N LYS A 29 0.31 -6.10 -15.65
CA LYS A 29 0.97 -4.78 -15.63
C LYS A 29 0.05 -3.63 -16.07
N PRO A 30 -0.72 -3.74 -17.18
CA PRO A 30 -1.60 -2.65 -17.61
C PRO A 30 -2.68 -2.33 -16.58
N MET A 31 -3.30 -3.36 -15.99
CA MET A 31 -4.30 -3.20 -14.93
C MET A 31 -3.68 -2.57 -13.68
N MET A 32 -2.47 -2.98 -13.29
CA MET A 32 -1.75 -2.42 -12.14
C MET A 32 -1.46 -0.93 -12.33
N PHE A 33 -1.04 -0.52 -13.54
CA PHE A 33 -0.82 0.90 -13.83
C PHE A 33 -2.12 1.69 -13.76
N SER A 34 -3.19 1.20 -14.38
CA SER A 34 -4.51 1.85 -14.31
C SER A 34 -4.98 2.06 -12.86
N GLN A 35 -4.78 1.06 -12.00
CA GLN A 35 -5.10 1.17 -10.58
C GLN A 35 -4.23 2.21 -9.87
N ILE A 36 -2.93 2.24 -10.15
CA ILE A 36 -2.01 3.21 -9.54
C ILE A 36 -2.33 4.65 -9.98
N GLU A 37 -2.57 4.86 -11.27
CA GLU A 37 -2.91 6.16 -11.84
C GLU A 37 -4.21 6.72 -11.24
N ALA A 38 -5.18 5.86 -10.92
CA ALA A 38 -6.41 6.27 -10.25
C ALA A 38 -6.20 6.64 -8.77
N GLU A 39 -5.30 5.93 -8.07
CA GLU A 39 -5.20 6.01 -6.61
C GLU A 39 -4.16 7.02 -6.10
N PHE A 40 -3.04 7.18 -6.81
CA PHE A 40 -1.95 8.06 -6.38
C PHE A 40 -2.38 9.53 -6.24
N PRO A 41 -3.20 10.09 -7.15
CA PRO A 41 -3.69 11.46 -6.98
C PRO A 41 -4.54 11.65 -5.71
N ASN A 42 -5.28 10.61 -5.30
CA ASN A 42 -6.10 10.68 -4.08
C ASN A 42 -5.23 10.62 -2.83
N LEU A 43 -4.20 9.77 -2.84
CA LEU A 43 -3.22 9.69 -1.77
C LEU A 43 -2.46 11.02 -1.61
N GLU A 44 -2.02 11.61 -2.72
CA GLU A 44 -1.32 12.90 -2.72
C GLU A 44 -2.17 14.03 -2.13
N LYS A 45 -3.48 14.07 -2.44
CA LYS A 45 -4.42 15.03 -1.83
C LYS A 45 -4.49 14.89 -0.32
N VAL A 46 -4.52 13.67 0.20
CA VAL A 46 -4.55 13.41 1.65
C VAL A 46 -3.24 13.86 2.29
N GLU A 47 -2.09 13.48 1.72
CA GLU A 47 -0.78 13.85 2.24
C GLU A 47 -0.57 15.36 2.21
N THR A 48 -1.02 16.05 1.17
CA THR A 48 -0.93 17.51 1.06
C THR A 48 -1.72 18.18 2.18
N LYS A 49 -2.96 17.74 2.45
CA LYS A 49 -3.77 18.26 3.57
C LYS A 49 -3.12 17.99 4.93
N VAL A 50 -2.48 16.84 5.09
CA VAL A 50 -1.81 16.51 6.35
C VAL A 50 -0.57 17.38 6.54
N LYS A 51 0.20 17.63 5.48
CA LYS A 51 1.35 18.54 5.51
C LYS A 51 0.94 19.98 5.85
N THR A 52 -0.17 20.48 5.31
CA THR A 52 -0.66 21.82 5.67
C THR A 52 -1.07 21.89 7.14
N VAL A 53 -1.76 20.87 7.66
CA VAL A 53 -2.12 20.80 9.07
C VAL A 53 -0.87 20.77 9.96
N ILE A 54 0.09 19.87 9.70
CA ILE A 54 1.33 19.75 10.47
C ILE A 54 2.12 21.07 10.47
N GLY A 55 2.20 21.73 9.31
CA GLY A 55 2.87 23.02 9.16
C GLY A 55 2.30 24.12 10.05
N ASN A 56 1.00 24.08 10.36
CA ASN A 56 0.35 25.06 11.23
C ASN A 56 0.64 24.83 12.73
N TYR A 57 1.03 23.62 13.13
CA TYR A 57 1.23 23.25 14.54
C TYR A 57 2.71 23.25 14.98
N ALA A 58 3.62 23.82 14.18
CA ALA A 58 5.06 23.91 14.48
C ALA A 58 5.70 22.56 14.89
N ILE A 59 5.19 21.46 14.32
CA ILE A 59 5.65 20.11 14.63
C ILE A 59 7.09 19.95 14.11
N PRO A 60 8.02 19.39 14.92
CA PRO A 60 9.37 19.12 14.47
C PRO A 60 9.41 18.21 13.24
N THR A 61 10.21 18.55 12.24
CA THR A 61 10.27 17.85 10.94
C THR A 61 10.52 16.35 11.06
N TRP A 62 11.23 15.91 12.10
CA TRP A 62 11.51 14.49 12.35
C TRP A 62 10.25 13.68 12.72
N GLN A 63 9.18 14.32 13.20
CA GLN A 63 7.90 13.67 13.48
C GLN A 63 6.98 13.59 12.27
N ASN A 64 7.23 14.37 11.20
CA ASN A 64 6.39 14.40 10.01
C ASN A 64 6.11 13.01 9.41
N PRO A 65 7.08 12.08 9.32
CA PRO A 65 6.81 10.73 8.82
C PRO A 65 5.78 9.96 9.66
N ALA A 66 5.77 10.16 10.99
CA ALA A 66 4.83 9.47 11.87
C ALA A 66 3.38 9.91 11.60
N TYR A 67 3.15 11.22 11.47
CA TYR A 67 1.83 11.76 11.14
C TYR A 67 1.37 11.41 9.73
N LEU A 68 2.29 11.38 8.76
CA LEU A 68 1.99 10.92 7.39
C LEU A 68 1.64 9.43 7.35
N ASN A 69 2.32 8.59 8.13
CA ASN A 69 1.98 7.16 8.21
C ASN A 69 0.63 6.94 8.89
N PHE A 70 0.33 7.70 9.94
CA PHE A 70 -0.96 7.66 10.60
C PHE A 70 -2.11 8.05 9.66
N SER A 71 -1.94 9.13 8.90
CA SER A 71 -2.96 9.57 7.95
C SER A 71 -3.17 8.59 6.78
N ARG A 72 -2.10 7.93 6.32
CA ARG A 72 -2.19 6.84 5.33
C ARG A 72 -2.99 5.66 5.83
N GLU A 73 -2.81 5.26 7.09
CA GLU A 73 -3.59 4.16 7.67
C GLU A 73 -5.06 4.56 7.83
N ILE A 74 -5.36 5.79 8.26
CA ILE A 74 -6.73 6.30 8.28
C ILE A 74 -7.35 6.28 6.88
N TYR A 75 -6.63 6.74 5.85
CA TYR A 75 -7.12 6.72 4.48
C TYR A 75 -7.42 5.29 3.99
N LYS A 76 -6.52 4.34 4.28
CA LYS A 76 -6.73 2.92 3.97
C LYS A 76 -7.97 2.35 4.66
N LEU A 77 -8.16 2.65 5.95
CA LEU A 77 -9.32 2.19 6.72
C LEU A 77 -10.62 2.83 6.20
N ALA A 78 -10.60 4.13 5.92
CA ALA A 78 -11.74 4.84 5.35
C ALA A 78 -12.17 4.24 4.02
N LYS A 79 -11.21 3.90 3.15
CA LYS A 79 -11.50 3.25 1.87
C LYS A 79 -12.08 1.85 2.04
N GLN A 80 -11.55 1.08 2.98
CA GLN A 80 -11.99 -0.30 3.21
C GLN A 80 -13.40 -0.38 3.82
N PHE A 81 -13.77 0.55 4.70
CA PHE A 81 -15.00 0.45 5.49
C PHE A 81 -16.07 1.50 5.15
N CYS A 82 -15.69 2.67 4.63
CA CYS A 82 -16.63 3.76 4.34
C CYS A 82 -16.95 3.91 2.85
N GLY A 83 -16.35 3.10 1.96
CA GLY A 83 -16.65 3.11 0.53
C GLY A 83 -16.30 4.42 -0.19
N ARG A 84 -15.39 5.21 0.38
CA ARG A 84 -14.88 6.48 -0.17
C ARG A 84 -13.49 6.33 -0.74
#